data_AF-A0A923E1X0-F1
#
_entry.id   AF-A0A923E1X0-F1
#
_cell.length_a   1.000
_cell.length_b   1.000
_cell.length_c   1.000
_cell.angle_alpha   90.00
_cell.angle_beta   90.00
_cell.angle_gamma   90.00
#
_symmetry.space_group_name_H-M   'P 1'
#
loop_
_entity.id
_entity.type
_entity.pdbx_description
1 polymer ?
#
loop_
_entity_poly.entity_id
_entity_poly.type
_entity_poly.pdbx_seq_one_letter_code
_entity_poly.pdbx_strand_id
1 'polypeptide(L)'
;MKKITLTLVGLLFSLGFAFAQNDVISIDLKGTKYTVSKKIPKEIIGEYLYEKKGEPKVVLNADGTGSFQPHMVPPISIKYWIDCDAKGVIRKTEGINGRYQYTLLIQYLDGKNGNYPVNSYDLMGVTVITDEGWAVIYGERYKALNK
;
A
#
# COMPACT_ATOMS: atom_id res chain seq x y z
N MET A 1 -27.61 -5.92 -66.72
CA MET A 1 -26.85 -5.06 -65.78
C MET A 1 -27.32 -5.34 -64.36
N LYS A 2 -26.41 -5.77 -63.47
CA LYS A 2 -26.41 -5.52 -62.02
C LYS A 2 -25.19 -6.21 -61.44
N LYS A 3 -24.14 -5.42 -61.17
CA LYS A 3 -22.94 -5.87 -60.45
C LYS A 3 -23.29 -5.79 -58.96
N ILE A 4 -23.22 -6.92 -58.25
CA ILE A 4 -23.31 -6.95 -56.80
C ILE A 4 -21.87 -6.78 -56.29
N THR A 5 -21.55 -5.57 -55.85
CA THR A 5 -20.27 -5.29 -55.20
C THR A 5 -20.39 -5.73 -53.75
N LEU A 6 -19.71 -6.82 -53.38
CA LEU A 6 -19.62 -7.26 -51.99
C LEU A 6 -18.33 -6.66 -51.38
N THR A 7 -18.47 -5.57 -50.64
CA THR A 7 -17.38 -5.02 -49.83
C THR A 7 -17.51 -5.57 -48.41
N LEU A 8 -16.69 -6.55 -48.05
CA LEU A 8 -16.59 -7.02 -46.67
C LEU A 8 -15.53 -6.19 -45.94
N VAL A 9 -16.01 -5.31 -45.06
CA VAL A 9 -15.22 -4.49 -44.14
C VAL A 9 -14.53 -5.39 -43.12
N GLY A 10 -13.25 -5.13 -42.88
CA GLY A 10 -12.39 -5.89 -41.99
C GLY A 10 -12.76 -5.73 -40.51
N LEU A 11 -12.46 -6.78 -39.74
CA LEU A 11 -12.41 -6.72 -38.29
C LEU A 11 -11.09 -7.35 -37.85
N LEU A 12 -10.02 -6.55 -37.86
CA LEU A 12 -8.78 -6.87 -37.17
C LEU A 12 -9.09 -6.77 -35.66
N PHE A 13 -9.31 -7.91 -35.02
CA PHE A 13 -9.26 -8.04 -33.57
C PHE A 13 -7.82 -7.78 -33.13
N SER A 14 -7.46 -6.53 -32.88
CA SER A 14 -6.31 -6.22 -32.05
C SER A 14 -6.67 -6.60 -30.61
N LEU A 15 -6.30 -7.82 -30.21
CA LEU A 15 -6.14 -8.19 -28.81
C LEU A 15 -5.02 -7.31 -28.24
N GLY A 16 -5.38 -6.09 -27.83
CA GLY A 16 -4.54 -5.27 -26.99
C GLY A 16 -4.41 -5.97 -25.66
N PHE A 17 -3.38 -6.81 -25.51
CA PHE A 17 -2.87 -7.14 -24.18
C PHE A 17 -2.38 -5.83 -23.61
N ALA A 18 -3.21 -5.17 -22.81
CA ALA A 18 -2.77 -4.14 -21.90
C ALA A 18 -1.78 -4.85 -20.97
N PHE A 19 -0.49 -4.75 -21.27
CA PHE A 19 0.55 -5.03 -20.30
C PHE A 19 0.27 -4.08 -19.15
N ALA A 20 -0.37 -4.60 -18.10
CA ALA A 20 -0.49 -3.88 -16.85
C ALA A 20 0.92 -3.40 -16.51
N GLN A 21 1.09 -2.07 -16.49
CA GLN A 21 2.32 -1.43 -16.10
C GLN A 21 2.76 -2.12 -14.81
N ASN A 22 3.95 -2.72 -14.80
CA ASN A 22 4.42 -3.45 -13.63
C ASN A 22 4.44 -2.46 -12.46
N ASP A 23 3.43 -2.53 -11.59
CA ASP A 23 3.32 -1.73 -10.37
C ASP A 23 4.40 -2.09 -9.34
N VAL A 24 5.40 -2.89 -9.74
CA VAL A 24 6.50 -3.41 -8.95
C VAL A 24 7.74 -2.57 -9.23
N ILE A 25 8.27 -1.95 -8.19
CA ILE A 25 9.50 -1.14 -8.25
C ILE A 25 10.49 -1.61 -7.19
N SER A 26 11.74 -1.18 -7.31
CA SER A 26 12.77 -1.41 -6.31
C SER A 26 13.11 -0.10 -5.63
N ILE A 27 13.10 -0.07 -4.29
CA ILE A 27 13.54 1.07 -3.48
C ILE A 27 14.72 0.64 -2.62
N ASP A 28 15.77 1.46 -2.57
CA ASP A 28 16.91 1.25 -1.68
C ASP A 28 16.63 1.91 -0.32
N LEU A 29 16.67 1.11 0.74
CA LEU A 29 16.63 1.57 2.11
C LEU A 29 17.90 1.12 2.81
N LYS A 30 18.81 2.09 3.05
CA LYS A 30 20.06 1.88 3.80
C LYS A 30 20.89 0.71 3.24
N GLY A 31 20.97 0.57 1.91
CA GLY A 31 21.72 -0.48 1.22
C GLY A 31 20.97 -1.81 1.05
N THR A 32 19.72 -1.90 1.53
CA THR A 32 18.84 -3.05 1.27
C THR A 32 17.84 -2.67 0.19
N LYS A 33 17.79 -3.46 -0.89
CA LYS A 33 16.80 -3.27 -1.97
C LYS A 33 15.50 -3.97 -1.61
N TYR A 34 14.44 -3.19 -1.46
CA TYR A 34 13.08 -3.67 -1.28
C TYR A 34 12.35 -3.68 -2.62
N THR A 35 11.74 -4.81 -2.96
CA THR A 35 10.80 -4.91 -4.07
C THR A 35 9.40 -4.63 -3.54
N VAL A 36 8.76 -3.61 -4.08
CA VAL A 36 7.50 -3.09 -3.51
C VAL A 36 6.48 -2.80 -4.59
N SER A 37 5.20 -2.77 -4.21
CA SER A 37 4.09 -2.47 -5.10
C SER A 37 3.16 -1.39 -4.57
N LYS A 38 2.45 -0.71 -5.49
CA LYS A 38 1.32 0.18 -5.19
C LYS A 38 -0.03 -0.54 -5.07
N LYS A 39 -0.06 -1.87 -5.28
CA LYS A 39 -1.27 -2.68 -5.12
C LYS A 39 -1.59 -2.92 -3.65
N ILE A 40 -2.12 -1.89 -2.97
CA ILE A 40 -2.37 -1.95 -1.53
C ILE A 40 -3.63 -2.78 -1.22
N PRO A 41 -3.55 -3.77 -0.31
CA PRO A 41 -4.72 -4.53 0.13
C PRO A 41 -5.76 -3.64 0.79
N LYS A 42 -7.03 -3.77 0.38
CA LYS A 42 -8.12 -2.91 0.86
C LYS A 42 -8.33 -3.02 2.38
N GLU A 43 -8.04 -4.18 2.96
CA GLU A 43 -8.23 -4.45 4.38
C GLU A 43 -7.32 -3.61 5.29
N ILE A 44 -6.20 -3.06 4.77
CA ILE A 44 -5.32 -2.17 5.55
C ILE A 44 -5.53 -0.69 5.27
N ILE A 45 -6.35 -0.33 4.28
CA ILE A 45 -6.71 1.06 4.00
C ILE A 45 -7.62 1.60 5.10
N GLY A 46 -7.36 2.84 5.52
CA GLY A 46 -8.18 3.60 6.46
C GLY A 46 -7.38 4.31 7.55
N GLU A 47 -8.11 4.74 8.58
CA GLU A 47 -7.59 5.49 9.71
C GLU A 47 -7.35 4.56 10.92
N TYR A 48 -6.15 4.65 11.50
CA TYR A 48 -5.71 3.89 12.65
C TYR A 48 -5.57 4.84 13.83
N LEU A 49 -6.40 4.66 14.85
CA LEU A 49 -6.49 5.53 16.02
C LEU A 49 -5.67 4.98 17.19
N TYR A 50 -4.92 5.85 17.87
CA TYR A 50 -4.24 5.50 19.11
C TYR A 50 -5.23 5.01 20.16
N GLU A 51 -5.01 3.81 20.68
CA GLU A 51 -5.87 3.12 21.64
C GLU A 51 -7.37 3.15 21.28
N LYS A 52 -7.70 3.19 19.98
CA LYS A 52 -9.09 3.27 19.47
C LYS A 52 -9.82 4.58 19.81
N LYS A 53 -9.11 5.61 20.31
CA LYS A 53 -9.70 6.84 20.87
C LYS A 53 -9.42 8.09 20.06
N GLY A 54 -8.29 8.19 19.36
CA GLY A 54 -7.96 9.39 18.59
C GLY A 54 -6.49 9.51 18.20
N GLU A 55 -5.93 10.70 18.41
CA GLU A 55 -4.53 11.00 18.12
C GLU A 55 -3.57 10.40 19.16
N PRO A 56 -2.31 10.09 18.77
CA PRO A 56 -1.78 10.22 17.42
C PRO A 56 -2.29 9.12 16.48
N LYS A 57 -2.58 9.46 15.23
CA LYS A 57 -3.15 8.52 14.27
C LYS A 57 -2.26 8.25 13.05
N VAL A 58 -2.57 7.17 12.34
CA VAL A 58 -2.01 6.87 11.00
C VAL A 58 -3.17 6.79 10.01
N VAL A 59 -2.99 7.37 8.84
CA VAL A 59 -3.96 7.27 7.74
C VAL A 59 -3.26 6.63 6.55
N LEU A 60 -3.85 5.57 6.01
CA LEU A 60 -3.39 4.89 4.80
C LEU A 60 -4.48 5.00 3.73
N ASN A 61 -4.23 5.73 2.65
CA ASN A 61 -5.16 5.89 1.52
C ASN A 61 -4.84 4.88 0.41
N ALA A 62 -5.86 4.50 -0.38
CA ALA A 62 -5.74 3.47 -1.41
C ALA A 62 -4.74 3.80 -2.53
N ASP A 63 -4.37 5.07 -2.71
CA ASP A 63 -3.44 5.56 -3.74
C ASP A 63 -1.95 5.49 -3.32
N GLY A 64 -1.67 4.95 -2.12
CA GLY A 64 -0.32 4.90 -1.56
C GLY A 64 0.13 6.21 -0.91
N THR A 65 -0.80 7.12 -0.59
CA THR A 65 -0.54 8.32 0.23
C THR A 65 -1.14 8.18 1.62
N GLY A 66 -0.65 8.97 2.57
CA GLY A 66 -1.19 8.93 3.92
C GLY A 66 -0.59 9.96 4.84
N SER A 67 -0.79 9.74 6.13
CA SER A 67 -0.14 10.50 7.18
C SER A 67 0.29 9.61 8.33
N PHE A 68 1.46 9.88 8.89
CA PHE A 68 1.93 9.31 10.14
C PHE A 68 2.03 10.43 11.17
N GLN A 69 1.41 10.25 12.34
CA GLN A 69 1.53 11.18 13.45
C GLN A 69 2.36 10.55 14.57
N PRO A 70 3.56 11.08 14.85
CA PRO A 70 4.26 10.79 16.10
C PRO A 70 3.52 11.39 17.31
N HIS A 71 3.76 10.86 18.50
CA HIS A 71 3.24 11.45 19.74
C HIS A 71 3.71 12.91 19.88
N MET A 72 2.78 13.81 20.23
CA MET A 72 3.03 15.25 20.46
C MET A 72 3.62 16.01 19.26
N VAL A 73 3.57 15.44 18.05
CA VAL A 73 4.04 16.07 16.81
C VAL A 73 2.86 16.18 15.84
N PRO A 74 2.77 17.27 15.05
CA PRO A 74 1.76 17.34 14.00
C PRO A 74 1.89 16.19 13.00
N PRO A 75 0.80 15.76 12.34
CA PRO A 75 0.87 14.74 11.31
C PRO A 75 1.90 15.06 10.22
N ILE A 76 2.59 14.01 9.77
CA ILE A 76 3.61 14.01 8.73
C ILE A 76 3.03 13.29 7.52
N SER A 77 3.04 13.95 6.37
CA SER A 77 2.58 13.38 5.11
C SER A 77 3.54 12.28 4.65
N ILE A 78 3.00 11.15 4.18
CA ILE A 78 3.79 10.02 3.70
C ILE A 78 3.34 9.55 2.31
N LYS A 79 4.29 9.00 1.55
CA LYS A 79 4.01 8.01 0.50
C LYS A 79 4.35 6.63 1.03
N TYR A 80 3.69 5.60 0.53
CA TYR A 80 4.02 4.25 0.91
C TYR A 80 3.74 3.24 -0.20
N TRP A 81 4.42 2.11 -0.07
CA TRP A 81 4.30 0.92 -0.91
C TRP A 81 4.24 -0.31 -0.01
N ILE A 82 3.76 -1.43 -0.54
CA ILE A 82 3.73 -2.70 0.16
C ILE A 82 4.83 -3.64 -0.35
N ASP A 83 5.50 -4.34 0.56
CA ASP A 83 6.51 -5.35 0.20
C ASP A 83 5.90 -6.47 -0.64
N CYS A 84 6.59 -6.83 -1.72
CA CYS A 84 6.18 -7.90 -2.62
C CYS A 84 7.38 -8.62 -3.23
N ASP A 85 7.13 -9.74 -3.89
CA ASP A 85 8.13 -10.37 -4.74
C ASP A 85 8.26 -9.70 -6.12
N ALA A 86 9.19 -10.18 -6.94
CA ALA A 86 9.45 -9.66 -8.28
C ALA A 86 8.27 -9.84 -9.25
N LYS A 87 7.27 -10.67 -8.92
CA LYS A 87 6.04 -10.86 -9.69
C LYS A 87 4.89 -9.98 -9.17
N GLY A 88 5.14 -9.21 -8.11
CA GLY A 88 4.12 -8.38 -7.46
C GLY A 88 3.21 -9.14 -6.51
N VAL A 89 3.57 -10.36 -6.11
CA VAL A 89 2.86 -11.09 -5.07
C VAL A 89 3.25 -10.49 -3.72
N ILE A 90 2.27 -9.94 -3.02
CA ILE A 90 2.44 -9.28 -1.73
C ILE A 90 2.97 -10.28 -0.70
N ARG A 91 4.03 -9.92 0.02
CA ARG A 91 4.56 -10.78 1.09
C ARG A 91 3.80 -10.55 2.39
N LYS A 92 3.59 -11.64 3.11
CA LYS A 92 3.02 -11.66 4.46
C LYS A 92 3.95 -12.43 5.38
N THR A 93 4.09 -11.96 6.61
CA THR A 93 4.64 -12.78 7.69
C THR A 93 3.48 -13.40 8.43
N GLU A 94 3.29 -14.71 8.24
CA GLU A 94 2.21 -15.47 8.89
C GLU A 94 2.49 -15.65 10.39
N GLY A 95 1.43 -15.56 11.19
CA GLY A 95 1.42 -15.83 12.62
C GLY A 95 0.42 -16.93 12.98
N ILE A 96 0.08 -17.03 14.27
CA ILE A 96 -0.93 -17.99 14.75
C ILE A 96 -2.35 -17.49 14.45
N ASN A 97 -3.33 -18.40 14.45
CA ASN A 97 -4.77 -18.10 14.33
C ASN A 97 -5.15 -17.26 13.09
N GLY A 98 -4.40 -17.39 11.99
CA GLY A 98 -4.65 -16.61 10.78
C GLY A 98 -4.32 -15.13 10.91
N ARG A 99 -3.57 -14.73 11.95
CA ARG A 99 -2.96 -13.42 12.06
C ARG A 99 -1.75 -13.34 11.12
N TYR A 100 -1.51 -12.17 10.54
CA TYR A 100 -0.37 -11.97 9.66
C TYR A 100 0.06 -10.51 9.68
N GLN A 101 1.27 -10.23 9.19
CA GLN A 101 1.79 -8.88 9.08
C GLN A 101 2.15 -8.54 7.63
N TYR A 102 1.74 -7.36 7.19
CA TYR A 102 2.29 -6.70 6.02
C TYR A 102 3.44 -5.78 6.41
N THR A 103 4.43 -5.67 5.54
CA THR A 103 5.49 -4.66 5.63
C THR A 103 5.24 -3.59 4.60
N LEU A 104 5.09 -2.35 5.06
CA LEU A 104 5.06 -1.17 4.21
C LEU A 104 6.43 -0.52 4.21
N LEU A 105 6.85 -0.03 3.05
CA LEU A 105 7.95 0.91 2.93
C LEU A 105 7.35 2.30 2.80
N ILE A 106 7.70 3.20 3.72
CA ILE A 106 7.17 4.55 3.78
C ILE A 106 8.25 5.57 3.41
N GLN A 107 7.85 6.69 2.83
CA GLN A 107 8.69 7.86 2.58
C GLN A 107 8.06 9.07 3.25
N TYR A 108 8.82 9.76 4.10
CA TYR A 108 8.36 11.00 4.73
C TYR A 108 8.43 12.15 3.72
N LEU A 109 7.32 12.86 3.53
CA LEU A 109 7.21 13.97 2.58
C LEU A 109 7.33 15.35 3.22
N ASP A 110 7.15 15.43 4.53
CA ASP A 110 7.46 16.61 5.32
C ASP A 110 8.40 16.25 6.47
N GLY A 111 9.19 17.24 6.88
CA GLY A 111 10.25 17.05 7.87
C GLY A 111 9.93 17.89 9.08
N LYS A 112 9.37 17.25 10.11
CA LYS A 112 9.07 17.91 11.38
C LYS A 112 10.04 17.41 12.45
N ASN A 113 10.69 18.35 13.12
CA ASN A 113 11.55 18.15 14.29
C ASN A 113 12.80 17.26 14.07
N GLY A 114 13.31 17.13 12.84
CA GLY A 114 14.57 16.45 12.53
C GLY A 114 14.57 14.91 12.65
N ASN A 115 13.66 14.34 13.44
CA ASN A 115 13.53 12.89 13.63
C ASN A 115 12.99 12.16 12.39
N TYR A 116 12.31 12.88 11.50
CA TYR A 116 11.72 12.35 10.28
C TYR A 116 12.17 13.20 9.08
N PRO A 117 13.41 13.01 8.58
CA PRO A 117 13.91 13.84 7.48
C PRO A 117 13.08 13.69 6.21
N VAL A 118 12.83 14.79 5.50
CA VAL A 118 12.14 14.77 4.20
C VAL A 118 12.88 13.84 3.24
N ASN A 119 12.12 13.06 2.47
CA ASN A 119 12.59 12.05 1.51
C ASN A 119 13.36 10.87 2.12
N SER A 120 13.44 10.78 3.46
CA SER A 120 13.94 9.57 4.10
C SER A 120 12.88 8.47 4.08
N TYR A 121 13.35 7.23 4.13
CA TYR A 121 12.53 6.04 4.07
C TYR A 121 12.59 5.28 5.40
N ASP A 122 11.51 4.57 5.70
CA ASP A 122 11.41 3.69 6.86
C ASP A 122 10.47 2.51 6.57
N LEU A 123 10.42 1.55 7.48
CA LEU A 123 9.48 0.43 7.43
C LEU A 123 8.36 0.61 8.44
N MET A 124 7.15 0.25 8.03
CA MET A 124 5.95 0.26 8.88
C MET A 124 5.26 -1.10 8.79
N GLY A 125 5.15 -1.78 9.93
CA GLY A 125 4.41 -3.03 10.03
C GLY A 125 2.91 -2.77 10.23
N VAL A 126 2.08 -3.48 9.46
CA VAL A 126 0.63 -3.55 9.69
C VAL A 126 0.28 -4.98 10.07
N THR A 127 0.00 -5.21 11.35
CA THR A 127 -0.42 -6.52 11.85
C THR A 127 -1.92 -6.66 11.72
N VAL A 128 -2.39 -7.66 10.99
CA VAL A 128 -3.80 -8.00 10.86
C VAL A 128 -4.12 -9.12 11.85
N ILE A 129 -4.98 -8.78 12.81
CA ILE A 129 -5.45 -9.63 13.90
C ILE A 129 -6.88 -10.07 13.55
N THR A 130 -6.98 -11.07 12.67
CA THR A 130 -8.24 -11.50 12.05
C THR A 130 -9.27 -12.01 13.05
N ASP A 131 -8.84 -12.73 14.07
CA ASP A 131 -9.66 -13.27 15.15
C ASP A 131 -10.23 -12.20 16.09
N GLU A 132 -9.55 -11.07 16.25
CA GLU A 132 -10.04 -9.94 17.05
C GLU A 132 -10.70 -8.83 16.21
N GLY A 133 -10.60 -8.90 14.88
CA GLY A 133 -11.20 -7.94 13.96
C GLY A 133 -10.47 -6.59 13.87
N TRP A 134 -9.14 -6.59 14.06
CA TRP A 134 -8.33 -5.36 14.03
C TRP A 134 -7.15 -5.46 13.08
N ALA A 135 -6.80 -4.34 12.45
CA ALA A 135 -5.45 -4.08 11.93
C ALA A 135 -4.75 -3.11 12.88
N VAL A 136 -3.47 -3.34 13.15
CA VAL A 136 -2.68 -2.60 14.14
C VAL A 136 -1.36 -2.14 13.56
N ILE A 137 -1.02 -0.87 13.81
CA ILE A 137 0.26 -0.25 13.44
C ILE A 137 0.99 0.18 14.72
N TYR A 138 2.28 -0.14 14.80
CA TYR A 138 3.16 0.12 15.96
C TYR A 138 2.63 -0.41 17.31
N GLY A 139 1.75 -1.42 17.28
CA GLY A 139 1.16 -2.03 18.48
C GLY A 139 0.14 -1.16 19.23
N GLU A 140 -0.10 0.07 18.79
CA GLU A 140 -0.88 1.05 19.56
C GLU A 140 -1.97 1.78 18.74
N ARG A 141 -1.90 1.72 17.40
CA ARG A 141 -2.88 2.38 16.50
C ARG A 141 -3.75 1.34 15.83
N TYR A 142 -5.07 1.45 16.00
CA TYR A 142 -6.04 0.42 15.66
C TYR A 142 -7.01 0.89 14.58
N LYS A 143 -7.28 0.00 13.62
CA LYS A 143 -8.35 0.12 12.63
C LYS A 143 -9.20 -1.14 12.67
N ALA A 144 -10.52 -1.00 12.73
CA ALA A 144 -11.41 -2.15 12.64
C ALA A 144 -11.31 -2.80 11.24
N LEU A 145 -11.34 -4.12 11.20
CA LEU A 145 -11.52 -4.87 9.95
C LEU A 145 -13.02 -4.88 9.64
N ASN A 146 -13.38 -4.48 8.43
CA ASN A 146 -14.76 -4.66 7.95
C ASN A 146 -14.97 -6.17 7.75
N LYS A 147 -15.96 -6.72 8.45
CA LYS A 147 -16.42 -8.10 8.25
C LYS A 147 -17.20 -8.24 6.95
#